data_AF-A0A6G2PVC6-F1
#
_entry.id   AF-A0A6G2PVC6-F1
#
_cell.length_a   1.000
_cell.length_b   1.000
_cell.length_c   1.000
_cell.angle_alpha   90.00
_cell.angle_beta   90.00
_cell.angle_gamma   90.00
#
_symmetry.space_group_name_H-M   'P 1'
#
loop_
_entity.id
_entity.type
_entity.pdbx_description
1 polymer ?
#
loop_
_entity_poly.entity_id
_entity_poly.type
_entity_poly.pdbx_seq_one_letter_code
_entity_poly.pdbx_strand_id
1 'polypeptide(L)'
;VKITDSGVRYEHGKQVFSADYAIHNGEGHAVTYTVVFDFENGTTRTVTRRVGPGVTVQGMVNTPFEKPRPSAEGTPTEVRVADISTSE
;
A
#
# COMPACT_ATOMS: atom_id res chain seq x y z
N VAL A 1 3.93 -0.64 -9.34
CA VAL A 1 3.74 -0.01 -8.00
C VAL A 1 5.10 0.10 -7.34
N LYS A 2 5.36 1.19 -6.62
CA LYS A 2 6.61 1.39 -5.87
C LYS A 2 6.29 1.89 -4.46
N ILE A 3 6.94 1.34 -3.43
CA ILE A 3 6.94 1.92 -2.09
C ILE A 3 7.88 3.13 -2.09
N THR A 4 7.39 4.26 -1.62
CA THR A 4 8.13 5.53 -1.57
C THR A 4 8.61 5.87 -0.17
N ASP A 5 7.89 5.44 0.86
CA ASP A 5 8.28 5.53 2.26
C ASP A 5 7.58 4.42 3.05
N SER A 6 8.17 3.98 4.15
CA SER A 6 7.53 3.03 5.06
C SER A 6 8.09 3.13 6.46
N GLY A 7 7.25 2.88 7.46
CA GLY A 7 7.65 3.07 8.84
C GLY A 7 6.57 2.70 9.85
N VAL A 8 7.02 2.56 11.09
CA VAL A 8 6.14 2.32 12.24
C VAL A 8 5.85 3.66 12.90
N ARG A 9 4.58 3.96 13.08
CA ARG A 9 4.10 5.12 13.85
C ARG A 9 3.44 4.62 15.14
N TYR A 10 3.47 5.45 16.18
CA TYR A 10 2.77 5.17 17.43
C TYR A 10 1.54 6.06 17.53
N GLU A 11 0.37 5.44 17.58
CA GLU A 11 -0.91 6.13 17.73
C GLU A 11 -1.60 5.57 18.97
N HIS A 12 -1.93 6.44 19.93
CA HIS A 12 -2.55 6.06 21.20
C HIS A 12 -1.80 4.94 21.96
N GLY A 13 -0.46 4.96 21.90
CA GLY A 13 0.40 3.95 22.54
C GLY A 13 0.46 2.60 21.82
N LYS A 14 -0.11 2.49 20.62
CA LYS A 14 -0.12 1.26 19.79
C LYS A 14 0.71 1.47 18.53
N GLN A 15 1.39 0.41 18.07
CA GLN A 15 2.13 0.43 16.80
C GLN A 15 1.18 0.35 15.61
N VAL A 16 1.39 1.23 14.65
CA VAL A 16 0.71 1.28 13.36
C VAL A 16 1.79 1.21 12.29
N PHE A 17 1.73 0.17 11.46
CA PHE A 17 2.62 0.04 10.31
C PHE A 17 2.02 0.84 9.16
N SER A 18 2.86 1.63 8.49
CA SER A 18 2.45 2.53 7.42
C SER A 18 3.38 2.40 6.22
N ALA A 19 2.80 2.46 5.03
CA ALA A 19 3.55 2.49 3.79
C ALA A 19 2.94 3.50 2.82
N ASP A 20 3.77 4.43 2.35
CA ASP A 20 3.46 5.31 1.24
C ASP A 20 3.87 4.63 -0.06
N TYR A 21 3.00 4.72 -1.06
CA TYR A 21 3.20 4.07 -2.34
C TYR A 21 2.83 4.98 -3.50
N ALA A 22 3.42 4.68 -4.66
CA ALA A 22 3.09 5.29 -5.94
C ALA A 22 2.70 4.23 -6.97
N ILE A 23 1.65 4.51 -7.74
CA ILE A 23 1.21 3.73 -8.89
C ILE A 23 1.35 4.61 -10.12
N HIS A 24 2.25 4.23 -11.02
CA HIS A 24 2.39 4.86 -12.33
C HIS A 24 1.66 4.02 -13.37
N ASN A 25 0.84 4.69 -14.19
CA ASN A 25 0.23 4.09 -15.37
C ASN A 25 0.96 4.56 -16.64
N GLY A 26 1.69 3.65 -17.27
CA GLY A 26 2.36 3.89 -18.56
C GLY A 26 1.47 3.63 -19.78
N GLU A 27 0.25 3.14 -19.58
CA GLU A 27 -0.67 2.80 -20.66
C GLU A 27 -1.33 4.04 -21.27
N GLY A 28 -1.75 3.91 -22.53
CA GLY A 28 -2.48 4.96 -23.27
C GLY A 28 -3.96 5.12 -22.86
N HIS A 29 -4.43 4.39 -21.84
CA HIS A 29 -5.79 4.41 -21.34
C HIS A 29 -5.81 4.30 -19.81
N ALA A 30 -6.97 4.52 -19.18
CA ALA A 30 -7.10 4.41 -17.73
C ALA A 30 -7.08 2.94 -17.28
N VAL A 31 -6.34 2.65 -16.21
CA VAL A 31 -6.15 1.30 -15.67
C VAL A 31 -6.53 1.27 -14.20
N THR A 32 -7.27 0.24 -13.79
CA THR A 32 -7.60 -0.04 -12.38
C THR A 32 -6.60 -1.04 -11.82
N TYR A 33 -5.82 -0.62 -10.83
CA TYR A 33 -4.86 -1.47 -10.12
C TYR A 33 -5.45 -1.89 -8.77
N THR A 34 -5.39 -3.18 -8.47
CA THR A 34 -5.62 -3.71 -7.12
C THR A 34 -4.28 -4.14 -6.53
N VAL A 35 -3.86 -3.46 -5.47
CA VAL A 35 -2.56 -3.63 -4.82
C VAL A 35 -2.78 -4.21 -3.43
N VAL A 36 -2.02 -5.25 -3.10
CA VAL A 36 -2.03 -5.91 -1.79
C VAL A 36 -0.72 -5.64 -1.08
N PHE A 37 -0.81 -5.21 0.17
CA PHE A 37 0.28 -4.94 1.08
C PHE A 37 0.18 -5.90 2.26
N ASP A 38 1.13 -6.82 2.36
CA ASP A 38 1.25 -7.71 3.51
C ASP A 38 2.31 -7.13 4.45
N PHE A 39 1.91 -6.86 5.70
CA PHE A 39 2.78 -6.30 6.72
C PHE A 39 3.31 -7.41 7.64
N GLU A 40 4.51 -7.21 8.21
CA GLU A 40 5.14 -8.22 9.07
C GLU A 40 4.31 -8.55 10.31
N ASN A 41 3.43 -7.64 10.72
CA ASN A 41 2.53 -7.87 11.84
C ASN A 41 1.45 -8.93 11.55
N GLY A 42 1.34 -9.41 10.30
CA GLY A 42 0.34 -10.36 9.82
C GLY A 42 -0.91 -9.70 9.21
N THR A 43 -0.94 -8.37 9.15
CA THR A 43 -2.05 -7.63 8.54
C THR A 43 -1.87 -7.55 7.03
N THR A 44 -2.94 -7.81 6.30
CA THR A 44 -3.05 -7.51 4.87
C THR A 44 -3.91 -6.28 4.63
N ARG A 45 -3.47 -5.38 3.76
CA ARG A 45 -4.26 -4.23 3.26
C ARG A 45 -4.36 -4.31 1.75
N THR A 46 -5.57 -4.10 1.24
CA THR A 46 -5.83 -4.07 -0.21
C THR A 46 -6.30 -2.68 -0.60
N VAL A 47 -5.74 -2.14 -1.68
CA VAL A 47 -6.17 -0.87 -2.27
C VAL A 47 -6.48 -1.04 -3.74
N THR A 48 -7.64 -0.56 -4.16
CA THR A 48 -8.03 -0.49 -5.57
C THR A 48 -8.03 0.96 -6.03
N ARG A 49 -7.36 1.25 -7.15
CA ARG A 49 -7.23 2.61 -7.68
C ARG A 49 -7.27 2.63 -9.20
N ARG A 50 -8.15 3.46 -9.78
CA ARG A 50 -8.14 3.80 -11.21
C ARG A 50 -7.14 4.94 -11.46
N VAL A 51 -6.24 4.74 -12.40
CA VAL A 51 -5.15 5.66 -12.73
C VAL A 51 -5.24 6.00 -14.22
N GLY A 52 -5.33 7.29 -14.53
CA GLY A 52 -5.39 7.78 -15.92
C GLY A 52 -4.08 7.57 -16.68
N PRO A 53 -4.10 7.71 -18.02
CA PRO A 53 -2.93 7.49 -18.87
C PRO A 53 -1.79 8.46 -18.56
N GLY A 54 -0.56 7.96 -18.41
CA GLY A 54 0.63 8.75 -18.10
C GLY A 54 0.67 9.36 -16.70
N VAL A 55 -0.32 9.06 -15.84
CA VAL A 55 -0.43 9.64 -14.49
C VAL A 55 0.28 8.76 -13.46
N THR A 56 0.87 9.41 -12.46
CA THR A 56 1.30 8.76 -11.22
C THR A 56 0.40 9.19 -10.08
N VAL A 57 -0.18 8.24 -9.36
CA VAL A 57 -0.95 8.50 -8.14
C VAL A 57 -0.16 8.05 -6.92
N GLN A 58 -0.28 8.80 -5.83
CA GLN A 58 0.30 8.46 -4.54
C GLN A 58 -0.81 8.12 -3.54
N GLY A 59 -0.48 7.28 -2.57
CA GLY A 59 -1.38 6.92 -1.47
C GLY A 59 -0.62 6.39 -0.26
N MET A 60 -1.34 6.23 0.84
CA MET A 60 -0.83 5.71 2.10
C MET A 60 -1.74 4.58 2.57
N VAL A 61 -1.15 3.49 3.05
CA VAL A 61 -1.86 2.40 3.75
C VAL A 61 -1.32 2.24 5.15
N ASN A 62 -2.23 2.04 6.10
CA ASN A 62 -1.90 1.78 7.50
C ASN A 62 -2.55 0.47 7.96
N THR A 63 -1.93 -0.24 8.90
CA THR A 63 -2.51 -1.41 9.56
C THR A 63 -3.48 -1.02 10.69
N PRO A 64 -4.48 -1.86 11.02
CA PRO A 64 -5.27 -1.70 12.24
C PRO A 64 -4.41 -1.82 13.52
N PHE A 65 -4.94 -1.31 14.63
CA PHE A 65 -4.28 -1.18 15.92
C PHE A 65 -4.14 -2.51 16.69
N GLU A 66 -3.28 -3.44 16.27
CA GLU A 66 -3.36 -4.82 16.81
C GLU A 66 -2.15 -5.40 17.55
N LYS A 67 -1.01 -4.72 17.72
CA LYS A 67 0.09 -5.30 18.54
C LYS A 67 0.62 -4.40 19.67
N PRO A 68 0.59 -4.90 20.93
CA PRO A 68 1.40 -4.34 22.01
C PRO A 68 2.84 -4.90 21.95
N ARG A 69 3.77 -4.13 21.37
CA ARG A 69 5.27 -4.24 21.40
C ARG A 69 5.92 -5.54 20.86
N PRO A 70 7.24 -5.53 20.56
CA PRO A 70 7.96 -4.67 19.63
C PRO A 70 8.40 -5.52 18.41
N SER A 71 7.87 -5.26 17.22
CA SER A 71 8.44 -5.89 16.02
C SER A 71 8.72 -4.85 14.94
N ALA A 72 10.02 -4.67 14.69
CA ALA A 72 10.67 -4.37 13.40
C ALA A 72 10.11 -3.25 12.50
N GLU A 73 10.85 -2.99 11.43
CA GLU A 73 10.64 -1.88 10.49
C GLU A 73 9.22 -1.89 9.92
N GLY A 74 8.65 -0.71 9.67
CA GLY A 74 7.24 -0.59 9.27
C GLY A 74 6.98 -0.92 7.80
N THR A 75 7.97 -1.50 7.14
CA THR A 75 7.95 -1.85 5.73
C THR A 75 7.07 -3.07 5.51
N PRO A 76 6.17 -3.05 4.51
CA PRO A 76 5.45 -4.26 4.11
C PRO A 76 6.45 -5.38 3.75
N THR A 77 6.21 -6.61 4.21
CA THR A 77 7.01 -7.78 3.81
C THR A 77 6.83 -8.09 2.34
N GLU A 78 5.63 -7.83 1.81
CA GLU A 78 5.30 -8.10 0.41
C GLU A 78 4.36 -7.02 -0.13
N VAL A 79 4.63 -6.59 -1.36
CA VAL A 79 3.76 -5.69 -2.11
C VAL A 79 3.57 -6.29 -3.50
N ARG A 80 2.33 -6.67 -3.81
CA ARG A 80 1.98 -7.25 -5.10
C ARG A 80 0.78 -6.56 -5.72
N VAL A 81 0.76 -6.52 -7.04
CA VAL A 81 -0.45 -6.16 -7.80
C VAL A 81 -1.25 -7.44 -8.00
N ALA A 82 -2.38 -7.55 -7.33
CA ALA A 82 -3.23 -8.75 -7.36
C ALA A 82 -4.14 -8.77 -8.59
N ASP A 83 -4.52 -7.61 -9.11
CA ASP A 83 -5.33 -7.49 -10.31
C ASP A 83 -5.05 -6.18 -11.05
N ILE A 84 -5.18 -6.22 -12.38
CA ILE A 84 -5.10 -5.07 -13.28
C ILE A 84 -6.25 -5.20 -14.27
N SER A 85 -7.21 -4.28 -14.20
CA SER A 85 -8.35 -4.27 -15.12
C SER A 85 -8.46 -2.94 -15.85
N THR A 86 -8.84 -3.01 -17.12
CA THR A 86 -8.92 -1.87 -18.04
C THR A 86 -10.37 -1.46 -18.31
N SER A 87 -11.33 -1.90 -17.49
CA SER A 87 -12.76 -1.76 -17.74
C SER A 87 -13.11 -0.34 -18.17
N GLU A 88 -13.52 -0.24 -19.44
CA GLU A 88 -13.83 1.00 -20.16
C GLU A 88 -14.89 1.82 -19.42
#